data_AF-A0A2X3J635-F1
#
_entry.id   AF-A0A2X3J635-F1
#
_cell.length_a   1.000
_cell.length_b   1.000
_cell.length_c   1.000
_cell.angle_alpha   90.00
_cell.angle_beta   90.00
_cell.angle_gamma   90.00
#
_symmetry.space_group_name_H-M   'P 1'
#
loop_
_entity.id
_entity.type
_entity.pdbx_description
1 polymer ?
#
loop_
_entity_poly.entity_id
_entity_poly.type
_entity_poly.pdbx_seq_one_letter_code
_entity_poly.pdbx_strand_id
1 'polypeptide(L)' 'MSREIQVEVVYALPQKQYLRQVKLGEGSTVEQAIFASGLLELRDDIDLTKNKVGVYSRPVKLGIR' A
#
# COMPACT_ATOMS: atom_id res chain seq x y z
N MET A 1 -10.94 17.33 14.11
CA MET A 1 -10.31 17.32 12.78
C MET A 1 -9.54 16.02 12.65
N SER A 2 -9.90 15.18 11.67
CA SER A 2 -9.19 13.93 11.37
C SER A 2 -7.85 14.26 10.72
N ARG A 3 -6.75 13.76 11.28
CA ARG A 3 -5.43 13.84 10.63
C ARG A 3 -5.43 12.91 9.42
N GLU A 4 -4.81 13.36 8.33
CA GLU A 4 -4.60 12.53 7.15
C GLU A 4 -3.18 11.96 7.17
N ILE A 5 -3.05 10.75 6.66
CA ILE A 5 -1.78 10.08 6.38
C ILE A 5 -1.66 9.84 4.88
N GLN A 6 -0.44 9.88 4.38
CA GLN A 6 -0.13 9.51 3.00
C GLN A 6 0.56 8.15 3.02
N VAL A 7 0.06 7.22 2.22
CA VAL A 7 0.62 5.87 2.09
C VAL A 7 0.78 5.50 0.62
N GLU A 8 1.71 4.59 0.36
CA GLU A 8 1.93 4.01 -0.97
C GLU A 8 1.47 2.56 -0.98
N VAL A 9 0.57 2.24 -1.90
CA VAL A 9 0.14 0.87 -2.17
C VAL A 9 0.87 0.38 -3.40
N VAL A 10 1.63 -0.70 -3.24
CA VAL A 10 2.45 -1.27 -4.30
C VAL A 10 1.98 -2.69 -4.60
N TYR A 11 1.70 -2.96 -5.87
CA TYR A 11 1.47 -4.30 -6.39
C TYR A 11 2.54 -4.63 -7.43
N ALA A 12 3.46 -5.54 -7.07
CA ALA A 12 4.62 -5.88 -7.87
C ALA A 12 4.45 -7.24 -8.55
N LEU A 13 4.48 -7.24 -9.88
CA LEU A 13 4.59 -8.42 -10.74
C LEU A 13 6.03 -8.56 -11.25
N PRO A 14 6.44 -9.75 -11.72
CA PRO A 14 7.82 -9.99 -12.17
C PRO A 14 8.31 -9.02 -13.26
N GLN A 15 7.42 -8.58 -14.16
CA GLN A 15 7.79 -7.67 -15.26
C GLN A 15 7.33 -6.21 -15.04
N LYS A 16 6.47 -5.94 -14.06
CA LYS A 16 5.86 -4.63 -13.87
C LYS A 16 5.42 -4.40 -12.44
N GLN A 17 5.62 -3.19 -11.92
CA GLN A 17 5.03 -2.77 -10.66
C GLN A 17 3.97 -1.69 -10.88
N TYR A 18 2.95 -1.72 -10.04
CA TYR A 18 1.97 -0.65 -9.90
C TYR A 18 2.20 0.00 -8.54
N LEU A 19 2.39 1.31 -8.53
CA LEU A 19 2.52 2.11 -7.32
C LEU A 19 1.44 3.20 -7.35
N ARG A 20 0.68 3.30 -6.27
CA ARG A 20 -0.38 4.29 -6.10
C ARG A 20 -0.21 4.98 -4.75
N GLN A 21 -0.07 6.30 -4.79
CA GLN A 21 -0.11 7.13 -3.60
C GLN A 21 -1.57 7.44 -3.26
N VAL A 22 -1.95 7.21 -2.01
CA VAL A 22 -3.30 7.50 -1.51
C VAL A 22 -3.21 8.29 -0.20
N LYS A 23 -4.18 9.16 0.00
CA LYS A 23 -4.39 9.88 1.26
C LYS A 23 -5.57 9.25 1.98
N LEU A 24 -5.39 9.00 3.27
CA LEU A 24 -6.37 8.31 4.10
C LEU A 24 -6.45 8.99 5.47
N GLY A 25 -7.56 8.82 6.17
CA GLY A 25 -7.63 9.24 7.57
C GLY A 25 -6.68 8.40 8.45
N GLU A 26 -6.10 9.02 9.47
CA GLU A 26 -5.38 8.31 10.52
C GLU A 26 -6.28 7.24 11.14
N GLY A 27 -5.74 6.03 11.34
CA GLY A 27 -6.50 4.87 11.81
C GLY A 27 -7.17 4.04 10.69
N SER A 28 -7.02 4.43 9.42
CA SER A 28 -7.50 3.61 8.30
C SER A 28 -6.81 2.25 8.24
N THR A 29 -7.52 1.25 7.72
CA THR A 29 -7.00 -0.12 7.57
C THR A 29 -6.21 -0.28 6.28
N VAL A 30 -5.41 -1.35 6.21
CA VAL A 30 -4.69 -1.74 5.00
C VAL A 30 -5.65 -2.00 3.84
N GLU A 31 -6.79 -2.63 4.12
CA GLU A 31 -7.84 -2.89 3.14
C GLU A 31 -8.38 -1.58 2.53
N GLN A 32 -8.70 -0.59 3.37
CA GLN A 32 -9.15 0.72 2.91
C GLN A 32 -8.10 1.42 2.03
N ALA A 33 -6.82 1.26 2.34
CA ALA A 33 -5.75 1.78 1.48
C ALA A 33 -5.73 1.12 0.10
N ILE A 34 -5.90 -0.20 0.04
CA ILE A 34 -5.94 -0.94 -1.23
C ILE A 34 -7.17 -0.54 -2.05
N PHE A 35 -8.35 -0.40 -1.44
CA PHE A 35 -9.53 0.09 -2.14
C PHE A 35 -9.31 1.50 -2.69
N ALA A 36 -8.80 2.43 -1.88
CA ALA A 36 -8.53 3.80 -2.30
C ALA A 36 -7.49 3.90 -3.43
N SER A 37 -6.64 2.88 -3.58
CA SER A 37 -5.61 2.86 -4.63
C SER A 37 -6.16 2.60 -6.04
N GLY A 38 -7.39 2.07 -6.16
CA GLY A 38 -7.97 1.63 -7.42
C GLY A 38 -7.29 0.41 -8.05
N LEU A 39 -6.37 -0.26 -7.34
CA LEU A 39 -5.65 -1.42 -7.88
C LEU A 39 -6.56 -2.61 -8.18
N LEU A 40 -7.63 -2.78 -7.39
CA LEU A 40 -8.61 -3.85 -7.60
C LEU A 40 -9.39 -3.69 -8.91
N GLU A 41 -9.57 -2.45 -9.38
CA GLU A 41 -10.22 -2.16 -10.66
C GLU A 41 -9.25 -2.32 -11.84
N LEU A 42 -7.95 -2.05 -11.60
CA LEU A 42 -6.89 -2.16 -12.60
C LEU A 42 -6.43 -3.61 -12.83
N ARG A 43 -6.64 -4.48 -11.84
CA ARG A 43 -6.15 -5.86 -11.81
C ARG A 43 -7.18 -6.80 -11.20
N ASP A 44 -7.72 -7.64 -12.06
CA ASP A 44 -8.69 -8.70 -11.81
C ASP A 44 -8.08 -9.94 -11.13
N ASP A 45 -6.76 -10.08 -11.13
CA ASP A 45 -6.05 -11.17 -10.45
C ASP A 45 -5.75 -10.92 -8.97
N ILE A 46 -6.09 -9.74 -8.44
CA ILE A 46 -5.94 -9.43 -7.01
C ILE A 46 -7.14 -9.99 -6.25
N ASP A 47 -6.89 -10.93 -5.35
CA ASP A 47 -7.87 -11.52 -4.43
C ASP A 47 -7.39 -11.34 -2.99
N LEU A 48 -7.95 -10.36 -2.27
CA LEU A 48 -7.55 -10.04 -0.89
C LEU A 48 -7.78 -11.18 0.11
N THR A 49 -8.56 -12.20 -0.23
CA THR A 49 -8.74 -13.38 0.62
C THR A 49 -7.59 -14.38 0.49
N LYS A 50 -6.80 -14.30 -0.59
CA LYS A 50 -5.70 -15.22 -0.91
C LYS A 50 -4.34 -14.53 -0.92
N ASN A 51 -4.28 -13.29 -1.40
CA ASN A 51 -3.04 -12.53 -1.51
C ASN A 51 -2.52 -12.14 -0.13
N LYS A 52 -1.26 -12.48 0.14
CA LYS A 52 -0.57 -12.00 1.35
C LYS A 52 -0.26 -10.51 1.19
N VAL A 53 -0.65 -9.73 2.20
CA VAL A 53 -0.37 -8.30 2.27
C VAL A 53 0.65 -8.04 3.37
N GLY A 54 1.61 -7.15 3.10
CA GLY A 54 2.61 -6.71 4.07
C GLY A 54 2.68 -5.19 4.14
N VAL A 55 3.03 -4.66 5.31
CA VAL A 55 3.31 -3.24 5.51
C VAL A 55 4.82 -3.07 5.66
N TYR A 56 5.43 -2.28 4.78
CA TYR A 56 6.85 -1.94 4.88
C TYR A 56 7.03 -0.72 5.78
N SER A 57 7.55 -0.91 6.99
CA SER A 57 7.78 0.19 7.94
C SER A 57 9.07 0.01 8.75
N ARG A 58 10.14 -0.53 8.13
CA ARG A 58 11.41 -0.72 8.83
C ARG A 58 12.42 0.38 8.47
N PRO A 59 12.50 1.47 9.26
CA PRO A 59 13.61 2.40 9.14
C PRO A 59 14.91 1.70 9.55
N VAL A 60 15.98 1.92 8.78
CA VAL A 60 17.32 1.41 9.08
C VAL A 60 18.25 2.59 9.33
N LYS A 61 19.11 2.48 10.37
CA LYS A 61 20.16 3.47 10.60
C LYS A 61 21.19 3.33 9.49
N LEU A 62 21.44 4.41 8.76
CA LEU A 62 22.53 4.50 7.81
C LEU A 62 23.83 4.47 8.63
N GLY A 63 24.53 3.34 8.63
CA GLY A 63 25.73 3.10 9.44
C GLY A 63 26.95 3.91 8.97
N ILE A 64 26.82 5.23 8.85
CA ILE A 64 27.94 6.13 8.59
C ILE A 64 28.70 6.29 9.90
N ARG A 65 29.98 5.90 9.89
CA ARG A 65 30.97 6.28 10.90
C ARG A 65 31.53 7.65 10.58
#